data_AF-A0A7C0VIV6-F1
#
_entry.id   AF-A0A7C0VIV6-F1
#
_cell.length_a   1.000
_cell.length_b   1.000
_cell.length_c   1.000
_cell.angle_alpha   90.00
_cell.angle_beta   90.00
_cell.angle_gamma   90.00
#
_symmetry.space_group_name_H-M   'P 1'
#
loop_
_entity.id
_entity.type
_entity.pdbx_description
1 polymer ?
#
loop_
_entity_poly.entity_id
_entity_poly.type
_entity_poly.pdbx_seq_one_letter_code
_entity_poly.pdbx_strand_id
1 'polypeptide(L)'
;MNIIVCLKQTPDSETKIILDDNGLVDCGNITYTMNPYDEHALEEALRIKEKLGGRVTVISILSVKEDTSFITQALAMGADQATIICDPLLEDADQLMVAKAAASLLKQMDYDLILCGKEAIDDGLAQFPAFLAEFLDMPQINVVTALEISGSEITATREVDGGTETIITTIPTMITAQRGLNEVRYPPLSRIMRAKRIKVNQVTLADLGWSGEIQPLVEVEKIELPPARQSGIRLLGEMDEIIEQLLGGIKNYL
;
A
#
# COMPACT_ATOMS: atom_id res chain seq x y z
N MET A 1 10.77 -20.11 0.92
CA MET A 1 9.51 -19.44 1.27
C MET A 1 8.97 -18.72 0.03
N ASN A 2 7.69 -18.89 -0.29
CA ASN A 2 7.00 -18.18 -1.36
C ASN A 2 6.28 -16.97 -0.77
N ILE A 3 6.72 -15.77 -1.14
CA ILE A 3 6.22 -14.51 -0.59
C ILE A 3 5.52 -13.73 -1.69
N ILE A 4 4.28 -13.32 -1.44
CA ILE A 4 3.56 -12.39 -2.29
C ILE A 4 3.68 -10.99 -1.70
N VAL A 5 3.94 -9.99 -2.54
CA VAL A 5 3.87 -8.58 -2.14
C VAL A 5 2.84 -7.86 -3.01
N CYS A 6 1.80 -7.31 -2.39
CA CYS A 6 0.83 -6.48 -3.08
C CYS A 6 1.37 -5.04 -3.17
N LEU A 7 1.44 -4.51 -4.37
CA LEU A 7 1.92 -3.15 -4.65
C LEU A 7 0.79 -2.34 -5.29
N LYS A 8 0.67 -1.08 -4.89
CA LYS A 8 -0.19 -0.07 -5.50
C LYS A 8 0.68 1.10 -6.00
N GLN A 9 0.28 1.65 -7.13
CA GLN A 9 0.80 2.91 -7.63
C GLN A 9 0.00 4.06 -7.01
N THR A 10 0.67 5.09 -6.50
CA THR A 10 0.04 6.27 -5.92
C THR A 10 0.69 7.55 -6.46
N PRO A 11 0.01 8.70 -6.43
CA PRO A 11 0.66 9.99 -6.62
C PRO A 11 1.84 10.13 -5.65
N ASP A 12 2.92 10.73 -6.12
CA ASP A 12 4.05 11.09 -5.25
C ASP A 12 3.59 12.09 -4.18
N SER A 13 4.07 11.94 -2.95
CA SER A 13 3.68 12.78 -1.81
C SER A 13 4.00 14.27 -1.99
N GLU A 14 4.93 14.63 -2.89
CA GLU A 14 5.26 16.00 -3.24
C GLU A 14 4.35 16.56 -4.36
N THR A 15 3.52 15.71 -4.97
CA THR A 15 2.59 16.12 -6.03
C THR A 15 1.53 17.04 -5.47
N LYS A 16 1.39 18.22 -6.09
CA LYS A 16 0.28 19.13 -5.79
C LYS A 16 -0.98 18.66 -6.50
N ILE A 17 -1.95 18.18 -5.72
CA ILE A 17 -3.29 17.85 -6.21
C ILE A 17 -4.05 19.14 -6.55
N ILE A 18 -4.59 19.19 -7.76
CA ILE A 18 -5.50 20.23 -8.23
C ILE A 18 -6.77 19.57 -8.77
N LEU A 19 -7.89 20.28 -8.71
CA LEU A 19 -9.14 19.82 -9.31
C LEU A 19 -9.36 20.50 -10.65
N ASP A 20 -9.95 19.78 -11.59
CA ASP A 20 -10.40 20.29 -12.88
C ASP A 20 -11.73 21.07 -12.75
N ASP A 21 -12.22 21.59 -13.87
CA ASP A 21 -13.48 22.36 -13.91
C ASP A 21 -14.72 21.54 -13.51
N ASN A 22 -14.62 20.21 -13.49
CA ASN A 22 -15.69 19.29 -13.09
C ASN A 22 -15.56 18.84 -11.62
N GLY A 23 -14.53 19.30 -10.89
CA GLY A 23 -14.26 18.88 -9.52
C GLY A 23 -13.58 17.52 -9.40
N LEU A 24 -13.03 16.98 -10.49
CA LEU A 24 -12.23 15.76 -10.51
C LEU A 24 -10.75 16.10 -10.35
N VAL A 25 -9.95 15.14 -9.88
CA VAL A 25 -8.49 15.33 -9.78
C VAL A 25 -7.88 15.44 -11.18
N ASP A 26 -7.12 16.52 -11.43
CA ASP A 26 -6.37 16.66 -12.68
C ASP A 26 -5.12 15.75 -12.65
N CYS A 27 -5.22 14.66 -13.39
CA CYS A 27 -4.15 13.67 -13.51
C CYS A 27 -3.03 14.06 -14.47
N GLY A 28 -3.12 15.20 -15.18
CA GLY A 28 -2.21 15.54 -16.28
C GLY A 28 -0.76 15.80 -15.87
N ASN A 29 -0.52 16.25 -14.64
CA ASN A 29 0.82 16.58 -14.11
C ASN A 29 1.18 15.77 -12.85
N ILE A 30 0.53 14.64 -12.62
CA ILE A 30 0.82 13.79 -11.46
C ILE A 30 2.00 12.87 -11.78
N THR A 31 3.03 12.92 -10.92
CA THR A 31 4.08 11.90 -10.93
C THR A 31 3.61 10.76 -10.05
N TYR A 32 3.58 9.55 -10.61
CA TYR A 32 3.17 8.35 -9.88
C TYR A 32 4.40 7.55 -9.46
N THR A 33 4.32 6.97 -8.26
CA THR A 33 5.38 6.15 -7.66
C THR A 33 4.78 4.93 -6.96
N MET A 34 5.64 4.01 -6.51
CA MET A 34 5.21 2.94 -5.61
C MET A 34 4.73 3.56 -4.30
N ASN A 35 3.60 3.08 -3.77
CA ASN A 35 3.14 3.48 -2.46
C ASN A 35 4.25 3.29 -1.41
N PRO A 36 4.60 4.31 -0.60
CA PRO A 36 5.74 4.22 0.32
C PRO A 36 5.66 3.08 1.34
N TYR A 37 4.45 2.70 1.79
CA TYR A 37 4.29 1.56 2.70
C TYR A 37 4.53 0.21 1.99
N ASP A 38 4.21 0.14 0.70
CA ASP A 38 4.45 -1.05 -0.11
C ASP A 38 5.95 -1.24 -0.41
N GLU A 39 6.71 -0.15 -0.49
CA GLU A 39 8.18 -0.22 -0.57
C GLU A 39 8.80 -0.93 0.64
N HIS A 40 8.29 -0.64 1.84
CA HIS A 40 8.71 -1.33 3.07
C HIS A 40 8.28 -2.80 3.09
N ALA A 41 7.08 -3.11 2.60
CA ALA A 41 6.62 -4.49 2.46
C ALA A 41 7.51 -5.29 1.50
N LEU A 42 7.87 -4.69 0.36
CA LEU A 42 8.77 -5.29 -0.62
C LEU A 42 10.17 -5.50 -0.04
N GLU A 43 10.76 -4.49 0.61
CA GLU A 43 12.07 -4.63 1.24
C GLU A 43 12.08 -5.77 2.26
N GLU A 44 11.05 -5.88 3.11
CA GLU A 44 11.01 -6.96 4.10
C GLU A 44 10.91 -8.34 3.43
N ALA A 45 10.09 -8.47 2.39
CA ALA A 45 10.02 -9.69 1.59
C ALA A 45 11.39 -10.10 1.01
N LEU A 46 12.15 -9.12 0.50
CA LEU A 46 13.49 -9.35 -0.04
C LEU A 46 14.48 -9.76 1.05
N ARG A 47 14.44 -9.14 2.24
CA ARG A 47 15.27 -9.50 3.39
C ARG A 47 14.95 -10.91 3.90
N ILE A 48 13.68 -11.29 3.95
CA ILE A 48 13.26 -12.65 4.29
C ILE A 48 13.78 -13.64 3.27
N LYS A 49 13.64 -13.35 1.97
CA LYS A 49 14.20 -14.17 0.89
C LYS A 49 15.71 -14.32 0.99
N GLU A 50 16.45 -13.25 1.35
CA GLU A 50 17.90 -13.31 1.53
C GLU A 50 18.31 -14.20 2.72
N LYS A 51 17.55 -14.18 3.81
CA LYS A 51 17.82 -14.96 5.02
C LYS A 51 17.39 -16.43 4.89
N LEU A 52 16.21 -16.69 4.34
CA LEU A 52 15.54 -18.00 4.37
C LEU A 52 15.42 -18.66 2.99
N GLY A 53 15.78 -17.94 1.92
CA GLY A 53 15.62 -18.40 0.54
C GLY A 53 14.16 -18.42 0.07
N GLY A 54 13.99 -18.78 -1.20
CA GLY A 54 12.69 -18.86 -1.85
C GLY A 54 12.47 -17.76 -2.88
N ARG A 55 11.23 -17.31 -3.02
CA ARG A 55 10.79 -16.46 -4.13
C ARG A 55 9.89 -15.33 -3.65
N VAL A 56 10.09 -14.14 -4.21
CA VAL A 56 9.22 -12.97 -4.03
C VAL A 56 8.50 -12.71 -5.35
N THR A 57 7.18 -12.76 -5.32
CA THR A 57 6.31 -12.39 -6.45
C THR A 57 5.54 -11.14 -6.09
N VAL A 58 5.66 -10.10 -6.92
CA VAL A 58 4.88 -8.88 -6.73
C VAL A 58 3.58 -8.95 -7.52
N ILE A 59 2.50 -8.43 -6.94
CA ILE A 59 1.22 -8.32 -7.62
C ILE A 59 0.69 -6.89 -7.56
N SER A 60 -0.05 -6.49 -8.60
CA SER A 60 -0.79 -5.22 -8.64
C SER A 60 -2.10 -5.40 -9.37
N ILE A 61 -3.07 -4.56 -9.01
CA ILE A 61 -4.43 -4.57 -9.57
C ILE A 61 -4.67 -3.19 -10.18
N LEU A 62 -4.95 -3.15 -11.49
CA LEU A 62 -5.09 -1.93 -12.28
C LEU A 62 -6.37 -2.00 -13.11
N SER A 63 -7.07 -0.88 -13.29
CA SER A 63 -8.26 -0.79 -14.15
C SER A 63 -7.88 -0.62 -15.63
N VAL A 64 -6.95 0.27 -15.91
CA VAL A 64 -6.38 0.47 -17.24
C VAL A 64 -4.88 0.26 -17.23
N LYS A 65 -4.26 0.24 -18.40
CA LYS A 65 -2.81 0.07 -18.50
C LYS A 65 -2.11 1.37 -18.08
N GLU A 66 -1.96 1.53 -16.77
CA GLU A 66 -1.21 2.60 -16.12
C GLU A 66 0.30 2.42 -16.31
N ASP A 67 1.06 3.42 -15.87
CA ASP A 67 2.52 3.33 -15.87
C ASP A 67 3.00 2.23 -14.91
N THR A 68 3.40 1.10 -15.48
CA THR A 68 3.96 -0.05 -14.72
C THR A 68 5.43 0.12 -14.31
N SER A 69 5.96 1.35 -14.31
CA SER A 69 7.32 1.67 -13.88
C SER A 69 7.62 1.21 -12.44
N PHE A 70 6.66 1.31 -11.52
CA PHE A 70 6.80 0.84 -10.13
C PHE A 70 7.01 -0.69 -10.04
N ILE A 71 6.36 -1.47 -10.91
CA ILE A 71 6.61 -2.93 -11.02
C ILE A 71 8.03 -3.20 -11.53
N THR A 72 8.49 -2.40 -12.50
CA THR A 72 9.88 -2.48 -12.98
C THR A 72 10.88 -2.14 -11.86
N GLN A 73 10.57 -1.15 -11.03
CA GLN A 73 11.36 -0.81 -9.84
C GLN A 73 11.41 -1.99 -8.86
N ALA A 74 10.27 -2.63 -8.58
CA ALA A 74 10.22 -3.78 -7.68
C ALA A 74 11.08 -4.96 -8.17
N LEU A 75 10.99 -5.26 -9.47
CA LEU A 75 11.83 -6.26 -10.13
C LEU A 75 13.33 -5.87 -10.10
N ALA A 76 13.65 -4.58 -10.21
CA ALA A 76 15.01 -4.08 -10.12
C ALA A 76 15.58 -4.18 -8.69
N MET A 77 14.74 -4.02 -7.66
CA MET A 77 15.11 -4.18 -6.25
C MET A 77 15.47 -5.62 -5.92
N GLY A 78 14.75 -6.60 -6.50
CA GLY A 78 15.09 -8.01 -6.38
C GLY A 78 13.91 -9.00 -6.40
N ALA A 79 12.70 -8.53 -6.69
CA ALA A 79 11.55 -9.41 -6.90
C ALA A 79 11.82 -10.37 -8.08
N ASP A 80 11.36 -11.60 -7.97
CA ASP A 80 11.62 -12.65 -8.97
C ASP A 80 10.60 -12.63 -10.10
N GLN A 81 9.35 -12.35 -9.77
CA GLN A 81 8.21 -12.40 -10.69
C GLN A 81 7.26 -11.24 -10.39
N ALA A 82 6.52 -10.84 -11.42
CA ALA A 82 5.46 -9.85 -11.30
C ALA A 82 4.21 -10.35 -12.04
N THR A 83 3.05 -10.21 -11.40
CA THR A 83 1.75 -10.44 -12.02
C THR A 83 0.86 -9.23 -11.85
N ILE A 84 0.23 -8.76 -12.93
CA ILE A 84 -0.70 -7.64 -12.91
C ILE A 84 -2.08 -8.17 -13.30
N ILE A 85 -3.08 -7.88 -12.47
CA ILE A 85 -4.47 -7.93 -12.89
C ILE A 85 -4.76 -6.59 -13.57
N CYS A 86 -5.15 -6.62 -14.85
CA CYS A 86 -5.47 -5.41 -15.62
C CYS A 86 -6.78 -5.63 -16.35
N ASP A 87 -7.83 -4.94 -15.91
CA ASP A 87 -9.18 -5.13 -16.46
C ASP A 87 -10.01 -3.84 -16.33
N PRO A 88 -10.57 -3.29 -17.43
CA PRO A 88 -11.39 -2.07 -17.40
C PRO A 88 -12.59 -2.13 -16.45
N LEU A 89 -13.09 -3.33 -16.13
CA LEU A 89 -14.17 -3.49 -15.16
C LEU A 89 -13.82 -2.93 -13.77
N LEU A 90 -12.53 -2.79 -13.46
CA LEU A 90 -12.06 -2.29 -12.17
C LEU A 90 -12.02 -0.75 -12.07
N GLU A 91 -12.43 -0.01 -13.10
CA GLU A 91 -12.37 1.46 -13.11
C GLU A 91 -13.16 2.09 -11.95
N ASP A 92 -14.36 1.58 -11.68
CA ASP A 92 -15.23 2.04 -10.58
C ASP A 92 -15.20 1.08 -9.37
N ALA A 93 -14.16 0.24 -9.25
CA ALA A 93 -14.06 -0.71 -8.15
C ALA A 93 -13.71 0.00 -6.83
N ASP A 94 -14.48 -0.30 -5.79
CA ASP A 94 -14.08 0.04 -4.42
C ASP A 94 -13.02 -0.93 -3.87
N GLN A 95 -12.50 -0.65 -2.68
CA GLN A 95 -11.46 -1.47 -2.05
C GLN A 95 -11.90 -2.93 -1.82
N LEU A 96 -13.20 -3.17 -1.63
CA LEU A 96 -13.75 -4.52 -1.49
C LEU A 96 -13.63 -5.28 -2.81
N MET A 97 -14.03 -4.67 -3.93
CA MET A 97 -13.94 -5.28 -5.26
C MET A 97 -12.49 -5.48 -5.69
N VAL A 98 -11.60 -4.53 -5.42
CA VAL A 98 -10.15 -4.65 -5.67
C VAL A 98 -9.54 -5.81 -4.88
N ALA A 99 -9.87 -5.95 -3.59
CA ALA A 99 -9.43 -7.07 -2.76
C ALA A 99 -9.99 -8.41 -3.26
N LYS A 100 -11.25 -8.46 -3.70
CA LYS A 100 -11.86 -9.66 -4.26
C LYS A 100 -11.20 -10.09 -5.58
N ALA A 101 -10.81 -9.13 -6.42
CA ALA A 101 -10.04 -9.38 -7.64
C ALA A 101 -8.67 -9.97 -7.30
N ALA A 102 -7.95 -9.37 -6.36
CA ALA A 102 -6.67 -9.88 -5.85
C ALA A 102 -6.80 -11.31 -5.29
N ALA A 103 -7.86 -11.58 -4.52
CA ALA A 103 -8.13 -12.91 -3.97
C ALA A 103 -8.37 -13.96 -5.06
N SER A 104 -9.00 -13.58 -6.18
CA SER A 104 -9.26 -14.48 -7.32
C SER A 104 -7.95 -14.96 -7.97
N LEU A 105 -6.94 -14.09 -8.04
CA LEU A 105 -5.58 -14.45 -8.46
C LEU A 105 -4.88 -15.29 -7.40
N LEU A 106 -4.89 -14.84 -6.15
CA LEU A 106 -4.10 -15.46 -5.08
C LEU A 106 -4.58 -16.88 -4.76
N LYS A 107 -5.87 -17.18 -4.88
CA LYS A 107 -6.40 -18.56 -4.74
C LYS A 107 -5.84 -19.55 -5.76
N GLN A 108 -5.17 -19.08 -6.81
CA GLN A 108 -4.54 -19.89 -7.85
C GLN A 108 -3.01 -19.94 -7.73
N MET A 109 -2.46 -19.40 -6.65
CA MET A 109 -1.02 -19.29 -6.41
C MET A 109 -0.63 -19.97 -5.09
N ASP A 110 0.57 -20.56 -5.06
CA ASP A 110 1.16 -21.07 -3.82
C ASP A 110 1.93 -19.96 -3.10
N TYR A 111 1.65 -19.74 -1.82
CA TYR A 111 2.36 -18.79 -0.96
C TYR A 111 2.39 -19.23 0.50
N ASP A 112 3.40 -18.75 1.21
CA ASP A 112 3.57 -18.91 2.66
C ASP A 112 3.25 -17.60 3.41
N LEU A 113 3.42 -16.45 2.75
CA LEU A 113 3.33 -15.13 3.37
C LEU A 113 2.85 -14.11 2.33
N ILE A 114 1.94 -13.23 2.74
CA ILE A 114 1.55 -12.06 1.96
C ILE A 114 1.99 -10.80 2.71
N LEU A 115 2.70 -9.90 2.04
CA LEU A 115 2.99 -8.56 2.54
C LEU A 115 2.32 -7.48 1.68
N CYS A 116 1.89 -6.42 2.33
CA CYS A 116 1.36 -5.21 1.71
C CYS A 116 1.69 -4.00 2.59
N GLY A 117 1.58 -2.78 2.09
CA GLY A 117 1.61 -1.60 2.94
C GLY A 117 0.38 -1.54 3.85
N LYS A 118 0.50 -0.88 5.01
CA LYS A 118 -0.64 -0.70 5.94
C LYS A 118 -1.79 0.12 5.35
N GLU A 119 -1.48 1.07 4.48
CA GLU A 119 -2.43 1.92 3.77
C GLU A 119 -1.79 2.41 2.47
N ALA A 120 -2.62 2.91 1.55
CA ALA A 120 -2.15 3.67 0.41
C ALA A 120 -2.31 5.16 0.69
N ILE A 121 -1.35 5.97 0.24
CA ILE A 121 -1.30 7.40 0.56
C ILE A 121 -2.27 8.28 -0.25
N ASP A 122 -2.95 7.70 -1.24
CA ASP A 122 -3.91 8.40 -2.09
C ASP A 122 -5.30 8.49 -1.46
N ASP A 123 -5.87 7.35 -1.07
CA ASP A 123 -7.21 7.28 -0.45
C ASP A 123 -7.16 7.19 1.08
N GLY A 124 -6.03 6.77 1.66
CA GLY A 124 -5.85 6.65 3.11
C GLY A 124 -6.80 5.68 3.80
N LEU A 125 -7.42 4.73 3.08
CA LEU A 125 -8.52 3.93 3.62
C LEU A 125 -8.07 2.77 4.53
N ALA A 126 -6.87 2.23 4.31
CA ALA A 126 -6.33 1.07 5.05
C ALA A 126 -7.24 -0.18 5.05
N GLN A 127 -8.09 -0.34 4.03
CA GLN A 127 -9.11 -1.41 3.97
C GLN A 127 -8.67 -2.66 3.18
N PHE A 128 -7.92 -2.47 2.09
CA PHE A 128 -7.55 -3.55 1.17
C PHE A 128 -6.94 -4.78 1.85
N PRO A 129 -5.97 -4.66 2.79
CA PRO A 129 -5.40 -5.83 3.44
C PRO A 129 -6.43 -6.64 4.22
N ALA A 130 -7.32 -5.96 4.96
CA ALA A 130 -8.33 -6.63 5.78
C ALA A 130 -9.35 -7.38 4.93
N PHE A 131 -9.84 -6.77 3.84
CA PHE A 131 -10.73 -7.45 2.90
C PHE A 131 -10.04 -8.63 2.21
N LEU A 132 -8.77 -8.48 1.82
CA LEU A 132 -8.04 -9.55 1.17
C LEU A 132 -7.82 -10.73 2.11
N ALA A 133 -7.43 -10.48 3.37
CA ALA A 133 -7.25 -11.50 4.38
C ALA A 133 -8.55 -12.29 4.62
N GLU A 134 -9.68 -11.59 4.73
CA GLU A 134 -11.01 -12.23 4.85
C GLU A 134 -11.35 -13.10 3.64
N PHE A 135 -11.16 -12.59 2.41
CA PHE A 135 -11.45 -13.37 1.20
C PHE A 135 -10.57 -14.62 1.04
N LEU A 136 -9.39 -14.62 1.67
CA LEU A 136 -8.44 -15.72 1.69
C LEU A 136 -8.57 -16.62 2.94
N ASP A 137 -9.46 -16.29 3.88
CA ASP A 137 -9.59 -16.96 5.18
C ASP A 137 -8.25 -17.07 5.92
N MET A 138 -7.52 -15.94 5.98
CA MET A 138 -6.14 -15.87 6.46
C MET A 138 -5.99 -14.95 7.68
N PRO A 139 -5.18 -15.33 8.70
CA PRO A 139 -4.84 -14.42 9.78
C PRO A 139 -4.05 -13.21 9.26
N GLN A 140 -4.30 -12.04 9.85
CA GLN A 140 -3.58 -10.82 9.52
C GLN A 140 -2.98 -10.15 10.75
N ILE A 141 -1.81 -9.53 10.57
CA ILE A 141 -1.20 -8.62 11.55
C ILE A 141 -0.92 -7.29 10.84
N ASN A 142 -1.56 -6.23 11.33
CA ASN A 142 -1.46 -4.90 10.76
C ASN A 142 -0.43 -4.02 11.47
N VAL A 143 0.01 -2.95 10.79
CA VAL A 143 0.90 -1.89 11.31
C VAL A 143 2.22 -2.43 11.89
N VAL A 144 2.85 -3.37 11.18
CA VAL A 144 4.03 -4.10 11.68
C VAL A 144 5.32 -3.29 11.48
N THR A 145 6.08 -3.13 12.55
CA THR A 145 7.38 -2.42 12.63
C THR A 145 8.57 -3.32 12.95
N ALA A 146 8.36 -4.59 13.31
CA ALA A 146 9.40 -5.61 13.32
C ALA A 146 8.83 -6.98 12.99
N LEU A 147 9.57 -7.79 12.22
CA LEU A 147 9.13 -9.10 11.78
C LEU A 147 10.27 -10.12 11.86
N GLU A 148 10.03 -11.22 12.55
CA GLU A 148 10.94 -12.36 12.65
C GLU A 148 10.20 -13.65 12.27
N ILE A 149 10.88 -14.51 11.51
CA ILE A 149 10.32 -15.78 11.05
C ILE A 149 11.30 -16.90 11.37
N SER A 150 10.81 -17.91 12.09
CA SER A 150 11.57 -19.10 12.49
C SER A 150 10.77 -20.36 12.14
N GLY A 151 11.17 -21.02 11.05
CA GLY A 151 10.41 -22.15 10.52
C GLY A 151 9.02 -21.71 10.06
N SER A 152 7.97 -22.21 10.73
CA SER A 152 6.58 -21.83 10.47
C SER A 152 6.06 -20.72 11.37
N GLU A 153 6.79 -20.35 12.43
CA GLU A 153 6.37 -19.34 13.40
C GLU A 153 6.78 -17.95 12.94
N ILE A 154 5.86 -17.00 13.09
CA ILE A 154 6.04 -15.58 12.82
C ILE A 154 5.88 -14.85 14.15
N THR A 155 6.89 -14.04 14.50
CA THR A 155 6.81 -13.05 15.58
C THR A 155 6.82 -11.66 14.97
N ALA A 156 5.70 -10.94 15.09
CA ALA A 156 5.55 -9.59 14.56
C ALA A 156 5.33 -8.59 15.70
N THR A 157 6.01 -7.46 15.65
CA THR A 157 5.74 -6.33 16.55
C THR A 157 5.00 -5.25 15.77
N ARG A 158 3.88 -4.77 16.30
CA ARG A 158 3.08 -3.68 15.73
C ARG A 158 2.97 -2.50 16.66
N GLU A 159 2.73 -1.33 16.10
CA GLU A 159 2.41 -0.11 16.85
C GLU A 159 0.93 -0.07 17.22
N VAL A 160 0.64 0.37 18.43
CA VAL A 160 -0.72 0.66 18.92
C VAL A 160 -0.70 1.98 19.70
N ASP A 161 -1.88 2.53 19.97
CA ASP A 161 -1.99 3.72 20.80
C ASP A 161 -1.36 3.49 22.17
N GLY A 162 -0.30 4.24 22.48
CA GLY A 162 0.40 4.16 23.75
C GLY A 162 1.54 3.13 23.83
N GLY A 163 1.88 2.42 22.75
CA GLY A 163 3.05 1.52 22.77
C GLY A 163 3.15 0.55 21.59
N THR A 164 3.67 -0.64 21.87
CA THR A 164 3.83 -1.72 20.89
C THR A 164 3.30 -3.03 21.44
N GLU A 165 2.83 -3.89 20.54
CA GLU A 165 2.38 -5.25 20.84
C GLU A 165 3.19 -6.26 20.03
N THR A 166 3.55 -7.38 20.64
CA THR A 166 4.16 -8.52 19.95
C THR A 166 3.14 -9.64 19.80
N ILE A 167 2.92 -10.06 18.56
CA ILE A 167 1.95 -11.09 18.18
C ILE A 167 2.71 -12.25 17.55
N ILE A 168 2.35 -13.46 17.99
CA ILE A 168 2.91 -14.71 17.46
C ILE A 168 1.82 -15.43 16.69
N THR A 169 2.14 -15.87 15.48
CA THR A 169 1.25 -16.63 14.59
C THR A 169 2.07 -17.64 13.78
N THR A 170 1.42 -18.36 12.88
CA THR A 170 2.08 -19.28 11.95
C THR A 170 1.73 -18.97 10.50
N ILE A 171 2.61 -19.35 9.57
CA ILE A 171 2.27 -19.33 8.14
C ILE A 171 1.08 -20.27 7.84
N PRO A 172 0.20 -19.92 6.87
CA PRO A 172 0.19 -18.66 6.13
C PRO A 172 -0.41 -17.52 6.95
N THR A 173 0.16 -16.32 6.80
CA THR A 173 -0.31 -15.08 7.46
C THR A 173 -0.12 -13.91 6.51
N MET A 174 -0.98 -12.90 6.62
CA MET A 174 -0.81 -11.60 5.97
C MET A 174 -0.20 -10.58 6.93
N ILE A 175 0.80 -9.83 6.47
CA ILE A 175 1.48 -8.80 7.25
C ILE A 175 1.39 -7.46 6.52
N THR A 176 0.93 -6.42 7.20
CA THR A 176 0.99 -5.07 6.64
C THR A 176 2.19 -4.30 7.18
N ALA A 177 3.03 -3.78 6.30
CA ALA A 177 4.22 -3.02 6.68
C ALA A 177 3.87 -1.58 7.08
N GLN A 178 4.42 -1.17 8.22
CA GLN A 178 4.46 0.21 8.69
C GLN A 178 5.83 0.83 8.37
N ARG A 179 5.85 2.15 8.18
CA ARG A 179 7.12 2.89 8.05
C ARG A 179 7.98 2.64 9.30
N GLY A 180 9.24 2.27 9.10
CA GLY A 180 10.18 1.95 10.19
C GLY A 180 10.45 0.45 10.36
N LEU A 181 9.71 -0.42 9.66
CA LEU A 181 10.01 -1.86 9.61
C LEU A 181 11.43 -2.16 9.09
N ASN A 182 11.89 -1.35 8.13
CA ASN A 182 13.18 -1.48 7.49
C ASN A 182 13.61 -0.16 6.82
N GLU A 183 14.84 -0.16 6.30
CA GLU A 183 15.32 0.86 5.38
C GLU A 183 15.27 0.31 3.95
N VAL A 184 14.45 0.95 3.11
CA VAL A 184 14.23 0.51 1.72
C VAL A 184 15.50 0.70 0.90
N ARG A 185 15.92 -0.35 0.18
CA ARG A 185 17.09 -0.28 -0.71
C ARG A 185 16.76 0.43 -2.03
N TYR A 186 17.73 1.15 -2.58
CA TYR A 186 17.67 1.64 -3.95
C TYR A 186 18.35 0.69 -4.94
N PRO A 187 17.70 0.31 -6.05
CA PRO A 187 18.32 -0.53 -7.06
C PRO A 187 19.33 0.28 -7.90
N PRO A 188 20.52 -0.26 -8.21
CA PRO A 188 21.46 0.39 -9.12
C PRO A 188 20.92 0.42 -10.55
N LEU A 189 21.31 1.43 -11.33
CA LEU A 189 20.83 1.66 -12.71
C LEU A 189 20.95 0.42 -13.62
N SER A 190 22.00 -0.38 -13.45
CA SER A 190 22.19 -1.62 -14.21
C SER A 190 21.09 -2.65 -13.97
N ARG A 191 20.58 -2.76 -12.74
CA ARG A 191 19.44 -3.64 -12.40
C ARG A 191 18.14 -3.12 -12.99
N ILE A 192 17.92 -1.81 -12.98
CA ILE A 192 16.74 -1.17 -13.60
C ILE A 192 16.69 -1.51 -15.10
N MET A 193 17.82 -1.41 -15.80
CA MET A 193 17.89 -1.74 -17.23
C MET A 193 17.63 -3.23 -17.52
N ARG A 194 18.04 -4.12 -16.61
CA ARG A 194 17.74 -5.56 -16.72
C ARG A 194 16.28 -5.87 -16.40
N ALA A 195 15.70 -5.19 -15.40
CA ALA A 195 14.33 -5.39 -14.97
C ALA A 195 13.32 -5.09 -16.08
N LYS A 196 13.58 -4.08 -16.93
CA LYS A 196 12.77 -3.77 -18.13
C LYS A 196 12.64 -4.94 -19.13
N ARG A 197 13.50 -5.96 -19.04
CA ARG A 197 13.47 -7.15 -19.90
C ARG A 197 12.79 -8.36 -19.24
N ILE A 198 12.47 -8.27 -17.96
CA ILE A 198 11.76 -9.34 -17.25
C ILE A 198 10.31 -9.32 -17.71
N LYS A 199 9.80 -10.48 -18.12
CA LYS A 199 8.41 -10.61 -18.54
C LYS A 199 7.50 -10.45 -17.32
N VAL A 200 6.63 -9.45 -17.36
CA VAL A 200 5.53 -9.28 -16.41
C VAL A 200 4.36 -10.12 -16.91
N ASN A 201 3.79 -10.95 -16.03
CA ASN A 201 2.56 -11.67 -16.33
C ASN A 201 1.38 -10.69 -16.21
N GLN A 202 0.51 -10.64 -17.21
CA GLN A 202 -0.68 -9.80 -17.16
C GLN A 202 -1.89 -10.69 -17.42
N VAL A 203 -2.90 -10.56 -16.56
CA VAL A 203 -4.14 -11.34 -16.61
C VAL A 203 -5.34 -10.41 -16.48
N THR A 204 -6.45 -10.79 -17.08
CA THR A 204 -7.76 -10.14 -16.94
C THR A 204 -8.56 -10.80 -15.83
N LEU A 205 -9.68 -10.21 -15.41
CA LEU A 205 -10.60 -10.88 -14.47
C LEU A 205 -11.19 -12.15 -15.08
N ALA A 206 -11.45 -12.14 -16.38
CA ALA A 206 -11.95 -13.30 -17.11
C ALA A 206 -10.96 -14.49 -17.07
N ASP A 207 -9.65 -14.23 -17.19
CA ASP A 207 -8.61 -15.25 -17.06
C ASP A 207 -8.60 -15.92 -15.68
N LEU A 208 -9.07 -15.19 -14.65
CA LEU A 208 -9.16 -15.65 -13.27
C LEU A 208 -10.50 -16.34 -12.95
N GLY A 209 -11.36 -16.55 -13.95
CA GLY A 209 -12.67 -17.18 -13.77
C GLY A 209 -13.71 -16.26 -13.14
N TRP A 210 -13.48 -14.94 -13.12
CA TRP A 210 -14.46 -13.98 -12.66
C TRP A 210 -15.64 -13.91 -13.64
N SER A 211 -16.84 -14.15 -13.13
CA SER A 211 -18.08 -14.18 -13.92
C SER A 211 -19.14 -13.17 -13.47
N GLY A 212 -18.88 -12.42 -12.40
CA GLY A 212 -19.80 -11.43 -11.85
C GLY A 212 -19.54 -10.02 -12.35
N GLU A 213 -20.45 -9.11 -12.05
CA GLU A 213 -20.21 -7.67 -12.21
C GLU A 213 -19.33 -7.15 -11.06
N ILE A 214 -18.61 -6.05 -11.31
CA ILE A 214 -17.98 -5.26 -10.27
C ILE A 214 -19.09 -4.43 -9.62
N GLN A 215 -19.35 -4.70 -8.33
CA GLN A 215 -20.46 -4.11 -7.59
C GLN A 215 -19.91 -3.34 -6.37
N PRO A 216 -19.40 -2.12 -6.57
CA PRO A 216 -18.91 -1.31 -5.45
C PRO A 216 -20.05 -1.04 -4.45
N LEU A 217 -19.72 -1.04 -3.16
CA LEU A 217 -20.66 -0.74 -2.07
C LEU A 217 -20.64 0.74 -1.69
N VAL A 218 -19.59 1.46 -2.08
CA VAL A 218 -19.41 2.88 -1.84
C VAL A 218 -19.11 3.61 -3.14
N GLU A 219 -19.60 4.83 -3.26
CA GLU A 219 -19.31 5.73 -4.39
C GLU A 219 -18.80 7.07 -3.86
N VAL A 220 -17.93 7.71 -4.63
CA VAL A 220 -17.43 9.05 -4.30
C VAL A 220 -18.41 10.09 -4.85
N GLU A 221 -19.23 10.66 -3.98
CA GLU A 221 -20.20 11.69 -4.39
C GLU A 221 -19.53 13.01 -4.78
N LYS A 222 -18.44 13.39 -4.11
CA LYS A 222 -17.80 14.69 -4.28
C LYS A 222 -16.36 14.72 -3.78
N ILE A 223 -15.49 15.44 -4.49
CA ILE A 223 -14.12 15.74 -4.08
C ILE A 223 -13.98 17.26 -3.94
N GLU A 224 -13.42 17.72 -2.81
CA GLU A 224 -13.14 19.13 -2.55
C GLU A 224 -11.75 19.30 -1.91
N LEU A 225 -11.08 20.39 -2.26
CA LEU A 225 -9.84 20.76 -1.58
C LEU A 225 -10.13 21.27 -0.16
N PRO A 226 -9.29 20.95 0.84
CA PRO A 226 -9.43 21.52 2.16
C PRO A 226 -9.31 23.05 2.09
N PRO A 227 -9.91 23.78 3.05
CA PRO A 227 -9.82 25.22 3.09
C PRO A 227 -8.35 25.68 3.15
N ALA A 228 -8.03 26.76 2.45
CA ALA A 228 -6.69 27.33 2.48
C ALA A 228 -6.28 27.65 3.93
N ARG A 229 -5.01 27.35 4.27
CA ARG A 229 -4.45 27.69 5.58
C ARG A 229 -4.63 29.18 5.85
N GLN A 230 -5.23 29.51 6.98
CA GLN A 230 -5.31 30.88 7.45
C GLN A 230 -3.94 31.38 7.90
N SER A 231 -3.72 32.70 7.84
CA SER A 231 -2.48 33.29 8.32
C SER A 231 -2.31 33.00 9.82
N GLY A 232 -1.09 32.63 10.21
CA GLY A 232 -0.77 32.43 11.63
C GLY A 232 -0.96 33.70 12.44
N ILE A 233 -1.48 33.56 13.65
CA ILE A 233 -1.64 34.67 14.58
C ILE A 233 -0.36 34.74 15.42
N ARG A 234 0.31 35.89 15.42
CA ARG A 234 1.40 36.15 16.36
C ARG A 234 0.80 36.60 17.69
N LEU A 235 1.00 35.81 18.74
CA LEU A 235 0.59 36.16 20.09
C LEU A 235 1.51 37.26 20.62
N LEU A 236 0.91 38.30 21.20
CA LEU A 236 1.61 39.47 21.74
C LEU A 236 1.13 39.70 23.17
N GLY A 237 2.03 40.21 24.02
CA GLY A 237 1.76 40.46 25.44
C GLY A 237 2.87 39.95 26.34
N GLU A 238 2.60 39.98 27.64
CA GLU A 238 3.45 39.33 28.65
C GLU A 238 3.27 37.80 28.61
N MET A 239 4.19 37.06 29.24
CA MET A 239 4.23 35.60 29.12
C MET A 239 2.92 34.92 29.55
N ASP A 240 2.28 35.39 30.62
CA ASP A 240 1.02 34.83 31.10
C ASP A 240 -0.13 35.07 30.10
N GLU A 241 -0.18 36.26 29.47
CA GLU A 241 -1.17 36.61 28.45
C GLU A 241 -0.98 35.77 27.17
N ILE A 242 0.27 35.51 26.79
CA ILE A 242 0.59 34.63 25.66
C ILE A 242 0.14 33.20 25.95
N ILE A 243 0.35 32.69 27.17
CA ILE A 243 -0.08 31.35 27.57
C ILE A 243 -1.61 31.26 27.54
N GLU A 244 -2.34 32.25 28.06
CA GLU A 244 -3.80 32.26 28.00
C GLU A 244 -4.32 32.30 26.55
N GLN A 245 -3.75 33.16 25.70
CA GLN A 245 -4.11 33.23 24.29
C GLN A 245 -3.82 31.92 23.55
N LEU A 246 -2.68 31.29 23.84
CA LEU A 246 -2.31 30.00 23.26
C LEU A 246 -3.29 28.92 23.70
N LEU A 247 -3.52 28.78 25.01
CA LEU A 247 -4.45 27.79 25.57
C LEU A 247 -5.87 27.99 25.04
N GLY A 248 -6.33 29.24 24.89
CA GLY A 248 -7.61 29.56 24.28
C GLY A 248 -7.68 29.17 22.80
N GLY A 249 -6.60 29.42 22.04
CA GLY A 249 -6.51 29.12 20.61
C GLY A 249 -6.43 27.63 20.29
N ILE A 250 -5.78 26.83 21.15
CA ILE A 250 -5.63 25.39 20.93
C ILE A 250 -6.74 24.56 21.57
N LYS A 251 -7.62 25.16 22.39
CA LYS A 251 -8.68 24.45 23.13
C LYS A 251 -9.69 23.73 22.23
N ASN A 252 -9.84 24.18 20.99
CA ASN A 252 -10.72 23.55 20.01
C ASN A 252 -10.03 22.42 19.21
N TYR A 253 -8.74 22.17 19.48
CA TYR A 253 -7.89 21.18 18.80
C TYR A 253 -7.33 20.11 19.75
N LEU A 254 -7.63 20.21 21.06
CA LEU A 254 -7.36 19.21 22.10
C LEU A 254 -8.65 18.44 22.41
#